data_AF-A0A7J6UD41-F1
#
_entry.id   AF-A0A7J6UD41-F1
#
_cell.length_a   1.000
_cell.length_b   1.000
_cell.length_c   1.000
_cell.angle_alpha   90.00
_cell.angle_beta   90.00
_cell.angle_gamma   90.00
#
_symmetry.space_group_name_H-M   'P 1'
#
loop_
_entity.id
_entity.type
_entity.pdbx_description
1 polymer ?
#
loop_
_entity_poly.entity_id
_entity_poly.type
_entity_poly.pdbx_seq_one_letter_code
_entity_poly.pdbx_strand_id
1 'polypeptide(L)'
;AHSNAKCILATSVLKKGVVKIKEFMLSEREIRFQSLGIYGLLVGLPNTGKSTTMNALKRLALLASKTRYDSRGMMAGVSRAQARVTMSPGTTELIRAYQLSHNPTLYLVDTPGVTFHKDKSNPERNLKLAAVGTFPDHIFGELYIADYILWRLNNARLFQYVSVCGLSGGPTNDIRSVCREIAFQLTNDPCRDSGAMDVLSGARTFLKFYRNGLLGRYCLDALPSEGELSRYNDLVEEAEPPGPWGPNAYPLDERAAILTSYS
;
A
#
# COMPACT_ATOMS: atom_id res chain seq x y z
N ALA A 1 -13.19 10.12 21.22
CA ALA A 1 -13.74 8.83 20.75
C ALA A 1 -12.66 8.13 19.94
N HIS A 2 -12.17 6.97 20.40
CA HIS A 2 -11.11 6.22 19.71
C HIS A 2 -11.42 6.12 18.22
N SER A 3 -10.49 6.49 17.35
CA SER A 3 -10.67 6.27 15.93
C SER A 3 -10.94 4.78 15.74
N ASN A 4 -12.14 4.46 15.26
CA ASN A 4 -12.65 3.10 15.08
C ASN A 4 -11.95 2.39 13.89
N ALA A 5 -10.67 2.69 13.69
CA ALA A 5 -9.87 2.26 12.57
C ALA A 5 -9.46 0.81 12.78
N LYS A 6 -10.23 -0.11 12.19
CA LYS A 6 -9.83 -1.53 12.15
C LYS A 6 -8.68 -1.73 11.18
N CYS A 7 -7.66 -2.47 11.61
CA CYS A 7 -6.50 -2.80 10.81
C CYS A 7 -6.59 -4.25 10.31
N ILE A 8 -6.33 -4.46 9.01
CA ILE A 8 -6.27 -5.78 8.40
C ILE A 8 -4.93 -5.92 7.67
N LEU A 9 -4.12 -6.90 8.09
CA LEU A 9 -2.94 -7.33 7.34
C LEU A 9 -3.36 -8.32 6.25
N ALA A 10 -3.15 -7.95 4.99
CA ALA A 10 -3.49 -8.78 3.84
C ALA A 10 -2.35 -8.80 2.81
N THR A 11 -2.29 -9.87 2.02
CA THR A 11 -1.35 -10.00 0.91
C THR A 11 -2.12 -10.14 -0.39
N SER A 12 -2.23 -9.06 -1.16
CA SER A 12 -3.03 -9.01 -2.38
C SER A 12 -2.51 -9.89 -3.51
N VAL A 13 -1.18 -10.06 -3.60
CA VAL A 13 -0.54 -10.94 -4.59
C VAL A 13 -0.92 -12.40 -4.36
N LEU A 14 -0.83 -12.86 -3.11
CA LEU A 14 -1.21 -14.22 -2.69
C LEU A 14 -2.71 -14.37 -2.43
N LYS A 15 -3.47 -13.26 -2.48
CA LYS A 15 -4.90 -13.16 -2.14
C LYS A 15 -5.23 -13.65 -0.72
N LYS A 16 -4.24 -13.66 0.18
CA LYS A 16 -4.41 -14.06 1.58
C LYS A 16 -4.95 -12.89 2.40
N GLY A 17 -5.99 -13.12 3.20
CA GLY A 17 -6.58 -12.10 4.07
C GLY A 17 -7.40 -11.02 3.34
N VAL A 18 -7.36 -10.97 2.01
CA VAL A 18 -8.07 -9.95 1.20
C VAL A 18 -9.59 -10.05 1.35
N VAL A 19 -10.13 -11.26 1.54
CA VAL A 19 -11.58 -11.48 1.76
C VAL A 19 -12.09 -10.76 3.01
N LYS A 20 -11.24 -10.62 4.05
CA LYS A 20 -11.59 -9.92 5.29
C LYS A 20 -11.95 -8.46 5.06
N ILE A 21 -11.41 -7.83 4.00
CA ILE A 21 -11.78 -6.46 3.61
C ILE A 21 -13.25 -6.41 3.21
N LYS A 22 -13.70 -7.37 2.39
CA LYS A 22 -15.12 -7.47 2.00
C LYS A 22 -16.00 -7.78 3.21
N GLU A 23 -15.61 -8.73 4.04
CA GLU A 23 -16.36 -9.08 5.25
C GLU A 23 -16.51 -7.88 6.19
N PHE A 24 -15.43 -7.13 6.40
CA PHE A 24 -15.43 -5.89 7.17
C PHE A 24 -16.43 -4.88 6.63
N MET A 25 -16.37 -4.58 5.32
CA MET A 25 -17.28 -3.63 4.68
C MET A 25 -18.75 -4.02 4.81
N LEU A 26 -19.05 -5.33 4.84
CA LEU A 26 -20.42 -5.84 4.98
C LEU A 26 -20.87 -5.92 6.45
N SER A 27 -19.95 -6.11 7.40
CA SER A 27 -20.26 -6.29 8.82
C SER A 27 -20.60 -5.00 9.57
N GLU A 28 -20.14 -3.84 9.09
CA GLU A 28 -20.18 -2.59 9.87
C GLU A 28 -21.34 -1.65 9.52
N ARG A 29 -22.28 -2.06 8.67
CA ARG A 29 -23.24 -1.10 8.09
C ARG A 29 -24.67 -1.64 8.04
N GLU A 30 -25.58 -0.97 8.74
CA GLU A 30 -26.99 -1.00 8.42
C GLU A 30 -27.24 -0.21 7.13
N ILE A 31 -27.65 -0.91 6.07
CA ILE A 31 -27.90 -0.29 4.77
C ILE A 31 -29.31 0.31 4.81
N ARG A 32 -29.41 1.63 5.08
CA ARG A 32 -30.70 2.35 5.06
C ARG A 32 -31.41 2.26 3.72
N PHE A 33 -30.67 2.27 2.61
CA PHE A 33 -31.21 2.17 1.25
C PHE A 33 -30.52 1.04 0.48
N GLN A 34 -31.16 -0.13 0.41
CA GLN A 34 -30.61 -1.30 -0.29
C GLN A 34 -30.34 -1.05 -1.78
N SER A 35 -31.04 -0.09 -2.39
CA SER A 35 -30.88 0.31 -3.79
C SER A 35 -29.57 1.04 -4.10
N LEU A 36 -28.99 1.75 -3.13
CA LEU A 36 -27.74 2.49 -3.33
C LEU A 36 -26.51 1.56 -3.21
N GLY A 37 -26.59 0.58 -2.30
CA GLY A 37 -25.46 -0.29 -1.97
C GLY A 37 -24.35 0.44 -1.20
N ILE A 38 -23.30 -0.32 -0.88
CA ILE A 38 -22.13 0.16 -0.14
C ILE A 38 -21.06 0.58 -1.15
N TYR A 39 -20.49 1.77 -0.99
CA TYR A 39 -19.32 2.22 -1.76
C TYR A 39 -18.09 2.28 -0.85
N GLY A 40 -17.02 1.60 -1.27
CA GLY A 40 -15.70 1.75 -0.69
C GLY A 40 -14.77 2.51 -1.62
N LEU A 41 -13.96 3.39 -1.05
CA LEU A 41 -12.91 4.10 -1.76
C LEU A 41 -11.55 3.54 -1.32
N LEU A 42 -10.75 3.07 -2.28
CA LEU A 42 -9.35 2.72 -2.01
C LEU A 42 -8.48 3.97 -2.11
N VAL A 43 -7.90 4.39 -1.00
CA VAL A 43 -7.03 5.57 -0.90
C VAL A 43 -5.64 5.16 -0.41
N GLY A 44 -4.60 5.84 -0.90
CA GLY A 44 -3.21 5.61 -0.47
C GLY A 44 -2.18 6.00 -1.52
N LEU A 45 -0.90 6.02 -1.12
CA LEU A 45 0.23 6.40 -1.97
C LEU A 45 0.33 5.56 -3.26
N PRO A 46 1.01 6.03 -4.32
CA PRO A 46 1.33 5.19 -5.47
C PRO A 46 2.06 3.92 -5.05
N ASN A 47 1.90 2.85 -5.83
CA ASN A 47 2.61 1.58 -5.65
C ASN A 47 2.39 0.85 -4.30
N THR A 48 1.43 1.27 -3.46
CA THR A 48 1.03 0.56 -2.23
C THR A 48 0.17 -0.68 -2.49
N GLY A 49 -0.11 -1.02 -3.75
CA GLY A 49 -0.90 -2.19 -4.11
C GLY A 49 -2.42 -1.98 -4.08
N LYS A 50 -2.91 -0.73 -4.17
CA LYS A 50 -4.37 -0.42 -4.27
C LYS A 50 -5.03 -1.20 -5.42
N SER A 51 -4.56 -1.00 -6.65
CA SER A 51 -5.10 -1.67 -7.84
C SER A 51 -4.90 -3.19 -7.79
N THR A 52 -3.79 -3.66 -7.20
CA THR A 52 -3.54 -5.10 -6.96
C THR A 52 -4.58 -5.69 -6.01
N THR A 53 -4.91 -4.97 -4.93
CA THR A 53 -5.94 -5.37 -3.94
C THR A 53 -7.32 -5.41 -4.57
N MET A 54 -7.67 -4.40 -5.36
CA MET A 54 -8.94 -4.40 -6.10
C MET A 54 -9.02 -5.58 -7.09
N ASN A 55 -7.96 -5.83 -7.86
CA ASN A 55 -7.93 -6.95 -8.80
C ASN A 55 -8.01 -8.31 -8.09
N ALA A 56 -7.40 -8.44 -6.92
CA ALA A 56 -7.54 -9.62 -6.06
C ALA A 56 -9.00 -9.83 -5.61
N LEU A 57 -9.63 -8.78 -5.08
CA LEU A 57 -11.04 -8.80 -4.65
C LEU A 57 -11.98 -9.14 -5.81
N LYS A 58 -11.78 -8.54 -6.98
CA LYS A 58 -12.54 -8.86 -8.20
C LYS A 58 -12.43 -10.31 -8.61
N ARG A 59 -11.20 -10.84 -8.62
CA ARG A 59 -10.98 -12.25 -9.00
C ARG A 59 -11.68 -13.18 -8.02
N LEU A 60 -11.64 -12.88 -6.72
CA LEU A 60 -12.34 -13.65 -5.70
C LEU A 60 -13.87 -13.54 -5.87
N ALA A 61 -14.41 -12.36 -6.16
CA ALA A 61 -15.83 -12.17 -6.44
C ALA A 61 -16.29 -12.95 -7.69
N LEU A 62 -15.50 -12.93 -8.77
CA LEU A 62 -15.76 -13.69 -10.00
C LEU A 62 -15.67 -15.22 -9.80
N LEU A 63 -14.76 -15.68 -8.94
CA LEU A 63 -14.67 -17.11 -8.60
C LEU A 63 -15.88 -17.53 -7.77
N ALA A 64 -16.26 -16.76 -6.75
CA ALA A 64 -17.43 -17.01 -5.93
C ALA A 64 -18.76 -16.97 -6.73
N SER A 65 -18.82 -16.21 -7.83
CA SER A 65 -19.96 -16.23 -8.74
C SER A 65 -19.97 -17.43 -9.69
N LYS A 66 -18.81 -18.01 -10.01
CA LYS A 66 -18.69 -19.20 -10.87
C LYS A 66 -18.95 -20.51 -10.12
N THR A 67 -18.51 -20.60 -8.87
CA THR A 67 -18.72 -21.80 -8.02
C THR A 67 -20.16 -21.92 -7.54
N ARG A 68 -20.93 -20.83 -7.54
CA ARG A 68 -22.39 -20.87 -7.35
C ARG A 68 -23.08 -21.20 -8.67
N TYR A 69 -22.99 -22.47 -9.05
CA TYR A 69 -23.98 -23.12 -9.92
C TYR A 69 -25.25 -23.36 -9.08
N ASP A 70 -25.92 -22.27 -8.66
CA ASP A 70 -27.11 -22.36 -7.81
C ASP A 70 -28.20 -21.40 -8.33
N SER A 71 -29.08 -21.98 -9.15
CA SER A 71 -30.54 -21.81 -9.21
C SER A 71 -31.22 -20.41 -9.26
N ARG A 72 -30.53 -19.27 -9.23
CA ARG A 72 -31.19 -17.94 -9.17
C ARG A 72 -30.67 -16.86 -10.14
N GLY A 73 -30.20 -17.21 -11.34
CA GLY A 73 -29.97 -16.23 -12.41
C GLY A 73 -29.00 -15.07 -12.07
N MET A 74 -28.12 -15.26 -11.09
CA MET A 74 -27.24 -14.24 -10.50
C MET A 74 -25.98 -13.97 -11.35
N MET A 75 -26.13 -13.98 -12.68
CA MET A 75 -25.05 -13.79 -13.66
C MET A 75 -24.83 -12.33 -14.10
N ALA A 76 -25.56 -11.36 -13.56
CA ALA A 76 -25.50 -9.97 -14.03
C ALA A 76 -24.82 -9.05 -12.99
N GLY A 77 -23.67 -8.46 -13.35
CA GLY A 77 -23.19 -7.23 -12.67
C GLY A 77 -21.68 -7.11 -12.43
N VAL A 78 -20.95 -8.23 -12.29
CA VAL A 78 -19.50 -8.14 -12.01
C VAL A 78 -18.73 -7.90 -13.32
N SER A 79 -18.33 -6.65 -13.54
CA SER A 79 -17.49 -6.25 -14.67
C SER A 79 -16.18 -7.06 -14.72
N ARG A 80 -15.90 -7.65 -15.89
CA ARG A 80 -14.67 -8.41 -16.16
C ARG A 80 -13.43 -7.52 -16.35
N ALA A 81 -13.60 -6.19 -16.38
CA ALA A 81 -12.51 -5.26 -16.62
C ALA A 81 -11.52 -5.21 -15.45
N GLN A 82 -10.25 -5.47 -15.72
CA GLN A 82 -9.17 -5.37 -14.74
C GLN A 82 -8.71 -3.93 -14.58
N ALA A 83 -8.26 -3.53 -13.38
CA ALA A 83 -7.50 -2.31 -13.26
C ALA A 83 -6.08 -2.51 -13.77
N ARG A 84 -5.56 -1.48 -14.42
CA ARG A 84 -4.16 -1.44 -14.84
C ARG A 84 -3.28 -1.45 -13.59
N VAL A 85 -2.31 -2.36 -13.57
CA VAL A 85 -1.28 -2.44 -12.51
C VAL A 85 0.05 -2.18 -13.19
N THR A 86 0.73 -1.13 -12.75
CA THR A 86 2.08 -0.81 -13.21
C THR A 86 2.86 -0.29 -12.01
N MET A 87 4.16 -0.59 -11.98
CA MET A 87 5.05 -0.16 -10.91
C MET A 87 5.48 1.32 -11.05
N SER A 88 5.01 1.99 -12.09
CA SER A 88 5.25 3.41 -12.33
C SER A 88 4.20 4.23 -11.58
N PRO A 89 4.61 5.27 -10.82
CA PRO A 89 3.67 6.19 -10.21
C PRO A 89 2.77 6.85 -11.28
N GLY A 90 1.49 7.05 -10.96
CA GLY A 90 0.56 7.81 -11.81
C GLY A 90 -0.20 7.02 -12.88
N THR A 91 -0.13 5.69 -12.94
CA THR A 91 -0.76 4.92 -14.03
C THR A 91 -2.28 4.75 -13.96
N THR A 92 -2.91 5.06 -12.82
CA THR A 92 -4.38 5.03 -12.71
C THR A 92 -4.94 6.36 -13.20
N GLU A 93 -5.32 6.45 -14.47
CA GLU A 93 -5.86 7.67 -15.09
C GLU A 93 -7.39 7.81 -14.97
N LEU A 94 -8.11 6.73 -14.62
CA LEU A 94 -9.58 6.71 -14.65
C LEU A 94 -10.16 6.09 -13.36
N ILE A 95 -10.97 6.88 -12.65
CA ILE A 95 -11.73 6.42 -11.48
C ILE A 95 -12.85 5.50 -11.98
N ARG A 96 -12.84 4.23 -11.56
CA ARG A 96 -13.87 3.25 -11.91
C ARG A 96 -14.40 2.56 -10.66
N ALA A 97 -15.72 2.48 -10.56
CA ALA A 97 -16.41 1.68 -9.56
C ALA A 97 -16.57 0.24 -10.06
N TYR A 98 -16.28 -0.73 -9.19
CA TYR A 98 -16.38 -2.14 -9.49
C TYR A 98 -17.20 -2.88 -8.46
N GLN A 99 -18.20 -3.62 -8.92
CA GLN A 99 -19.08 -4.38 -8.05
C GLN A 99 -18.37 -5.64 -7.53
N LEU A 100 -18.32 -5.81 -6.20
CA LEU A 100 -17.74 -6.96 -5.50
C LEU A 100 -18.78 -7.92 -4.91
N SER A 101 -20.02 -7.44 -4.74
CA SER A 101 -21.14 -8.24 -4.24
C SER A 101 -22.46 -7.64 -4.74
N HIS A 102 -23.45 -8.50 -4.93
CA HIS A 102 -24.80 -8.10 -5.33
C HIS A 102 -25.78 -8.11 -4.16
N ASN A 103 -25.62 -9.01 -3.19
CA ASN A 103 -26.45 -9.03 -1.99
C ASN A 103 -25.56 -9.21 -0.75
N PRO A 104 -25.30 -8.17 0.05
CA PRO A 104 -25.64 -6.76 -0.21
C PRO A 104 -24.88 -6.20 -1.42
N THR A 105 -25.41 -5.18 -2.08
CA THR A 105 -24.72 -4.50 -3.19
C THR A 105 -23.48 -3.78 -2.65
N LEU A 106 -22.30 -4.10 -3.19
CA LEU A 106 -21.02 -3.54 -2.78
C LEU A 106 -20.20 -3.13 -3.99
N TYR A 107 -19.80 -1.86 -4.03
CA TYR A 107 -18.91 -1.28 -5.03
C TYR A 107 -17.58 -0.86 -4.39
N LEU A 108 -16.49 -1.09 -5.11
CA LEU A 108 -15.17 -0.58 -4.75
C LEU A 108 -14.64 0.32 -5.86
N VAL A 109 -14.19 1.50 -5.47
CA VAL A 109 -13.65 2.52 -6.35
C VAL A 109 -12.14 2.62 -6.13
N ASP A 110 -11.36 2.44 -7.19
CA ASP A 110 -9.91 2.65 -7.17
C ASP A 110 -9.60 4.10 -7.52
N THR A 111 -8.80 4.74 -6.68
CA THR A 111 -8.33 6.11 -6.90
C THR A 111 -6.87 6.12 -7.32
N PRO A 112 -6.45 7.12 -8.13
CA PRO A 112 -5.03 7.36 -8.37
C PRO A 112 -4.30 7.54 -7.04
N GLY A 113 -3.06 7.06 -6.97
CA GLY A 113 -2.26 7.27 -5.76
C GLY A 113 -1.97 8.75 -5.54
N VAL A 114 -2.40 9.30 -4.41
CA VAL A 114 -2.05 10.66 -4.02
C VAL A 114 -0.60 10.65 -3.57
N THR A 115 0.26 11.42 -4.24
CA THR A 115 1.69 11.50 -3.92
C THR A 115 1.95 12.79 -3.17
N PHE A 116 2.67 12.74 -2.05
CA PHE A 116 3.13 13.94 -1.37
C PHE A 116 4.29 14.59 -2.12
N HIS A 117 4.43 15.90 -2.02
CA HIS A 117 5.65 16.57 -2.47
C HIS A 117 6.83 16.21 -1.58
N LYS A 118 8.06 16.33 -2.12
CA LYS A 118 9.28 16.19 -1.32
C LYS A 118 9.24 17.16 -0.15
N ASP A 119 9.33 16.59 1.05
CA ASP A 119 9.39 17.38 2.26
C ASP A 119 10.84 17.77 2.54
N LYS A 120 11.18 19.04 2.36
CA LYS A 120 12.55 19.53 2.60
C LYS A 120 12.94 19.43 4.08
N SER A 121 11.97 19.42 4.99
CA SER A 121 12.23 19.35 6.44
C SER A 121 12.55 17.93 6.91
N ASN A 122 12.14 16.90 6.15
CA ASN A 122 12.32 15.51 6.52
C ASN A 122 12.90 14.67 5.37
N PRO A 123 14.24 14.66 5.19
CA PRO A 123 14.88 13.91 4.12
C PRO A 123 14.76 12.39 4.29
N GLU A 124 14.74 11.88 5.52
CA GLU A 124 14.61 10.45 5.79
C GLU A 124 13.25 9.91 5.33
N ARG A 125 12.15 10.63 5.61
CA ARG A 125 10.81 10.30 5.11
C ARG A 125 10.80 10.15 3.59
N ASN A 126 11.44 11.09 2.89
CA ASN A 126 11.52 11.04 1.43
C ASN A 126 12.30 9.80 0.93
N LEU A 127 13.40 9.45 1.60
CA LEU A 127 14.19 8.26 1.28
C LEU A 127 13.43 6.96 1.53
N LYS A 128 12.64 6.87 2.61
CA LYS A 128 11.75 5.72 2.86
C LYS A 128 10.73 5.56 1.74
N LEU A 129 10.08 6.65 1.37
CA LEU A 129 9.11 6.69 0.28
C LEU A 129 9.75 6.30 -1.07
N ALA A 130 10.96 6.77 -1.34
CA ALA A 130 11.73 6.41 -2.52
C ALA A 130 12.15 4.92 -2.50
N ALA A 131 12.59 4.39 -1.37
CA ALA A 131 12.97 2.99 -1.22
C ALA A 131 11.82 2.03 -1.58
N VAL A 132 10.59 2.35 -1.17
CA VAL A 132 9.38 1.58 -1.49
C VAL A 132 8.89 1.83 -2.93
N GLY A 133 9.47 2.79 -3.65
CA GLY A 133 9.15 3.07 -5.05
C GLY A 133 7.90 3.93 -5.24
N THR A 134 7.51 4.73 -4.24
CA THR A 134 6.39 5.67 -4.38
C THR A 134 6.73 6.86 -5.27
N PHE A 135 8.01 7.20 -5.38
CA PHE A 135 8.57 8.20 -6.29
C PHE A 135 9.40 7.54 -7.40
N PRO A 136 9.49 8.16 -8.58
CA PRO A 136 10.48 7.79 -9.59
C PRO A 136 11.92 7.89 -9.05
N ASP A 137 12.74 6.85 -9.25
CA ASP A 137 14.04 6.72 -8.58
C ASP A 137 15.04 7.82 -8.95
N HIS A 138 15.04 8.25 -10.21
CA HIS A 138 15.92 9.31 -10.73
C HIS A 138 15.75 10.65 -10.00
N ILE A 139 14.61 10.87 -9.34
CA ILE A 139 14.32 12.08 -8.58
C ILE A 139 15.23 12.21 -7.34
N PHE A 140 15.65 11.09 -6.74
CA PHE A 140 16.54 11.06 -5.58
C PHE A 140 17.93 10.52 -5.91
N GLY A 141 18.08 9.85 -7.06
CA GLY A 141 19.29 9.16 -7.46
C GLY A 141 19.28 7.71 -6.96
N GLU A 142 19.38 6.77 -7.89
CA GLU A 142 19.27 5.34 -7.60
C GLU A 142 20.35 4.88 -6.62
N LEU A 143 21.58 5.38 -6.78
CA LEU A 143 22.69 5.09 -5.88
C LEU A 143 22.45 5.57 -4.46
N TYR A 144 21.83 6.75 -4.31
CA TYR A 144 21.58 7.34 -3.01
C TYR A 144 20.47 6.59 -2.25
N ILE A 145 19.43 6.16 -2.97
CA ILE A 145 18.38 5.28 -2.41
C ILE A 145 18.98 3.92 -2.01
N ALA A 146 19.84 3.35 -2.86
CA ALA A 146 20.47 2.06 -2.62
C ALA A 146 21.41 2.10 -1.40
N ASP A 147 22.18 3.18 -1.24
CA ASP A 147 23.04 3.41 -0.08
C ASP A 147 22.24 3.49 1.22
N TYR A 148 21.14 4.26 1.20
CA TYR A 148 20.23 4.33 2.34
C TYR A 148 19.67 2.96 2.73
N ILE A 149 19.26 2.14 1.75
CA ILE A 149 18.77 0.79 2.01
C ILE A 149 19.87 -0.08 2.62
N LEU A 150 21.10 -0.04 2.09
CA LEU A 150 22.23 -0.80 2.62
C LEU A 150 22.51 -0.41 4.08
N TRP A 151 22.54 0.88 4.38
CA TRP A 151 22.69 1.39 5.75
C TRP A 151 21.59 0.87 6.67
N ARG A 152 20.32 0.88 6.23
CA ARG A 152 19.19 0.33 7.01
C ARG A 152 19.32 -1.17 7.27
N LEU A 153 19.71 -1.94 6.26
CA LEU A 153 19.90 -3.39 6.39
C LEU A 153 21.04 -3.72 7.37
N ASN A 154 22.17 -3.01 7.27
CA ASN A 154 23.30 -3.20 8.18
C ASN A 154 22.94 -2.85 9.62
N ASN A 155 22.23 -1.74 9.85
CA ASN A 155 21.78 -1.36 11.19
C ASN A 155 20.81 -2.37 11.79
N ALA A 156 19.94 -2.96 10.97
CA ALA A 156 19.03 -4.02 11.38
C ALA A 156 19.70 -5.40 11.49
N ARG A 157 21.01 -5.51 11.23
CA ARG A 157 21.78 -6.76 11.15
C ARG A 157 21.20 -7.77 10.15
N LEU A 158 20.61 -7.27 9.06
CA LEU A 158 20.04 -8.05 7.97
C LEU A 158 21.07 -8.22 6.85
N PHE A 159 21.90 -9.27 6.96
CA PHE A 159 22.99 -9.53 6.03
C PHE A 159 22.63 -10.47 4.86
N GLN A 160 21.34 -10.74 4.65
CA GLN A 160 20.87 -11.60 3.55
C GLN A 160 21.28 -11.07 2.17
N TYR A 161 21.49 -9.75 2.04
CA TYR A 161 21.97 -9.17 0.79
C TYR A 161 23.36 -9.67 0.39
N VAL A 162 24.20 -10.13 1.33
CA VAL A 162 25.54 -10.64 1.05
C VAL A 162 25.47 -11.87 0.16
N SER A 163 24.61 -12.83 0.50
CA SER A 163 24.43 -14.04 -0.32
C SER A 163 23.65 -13.75 -1.61
N VAL A 164 22.62 -12.90 -1.54
CA VAL A 164 21.79 -12.56 -2.72
C VAL A 164 22.58 -11.79 -3.77
N CYS A 165 23.49 -10.91 -3.36
CA CYS A 165 24.33 -10.13 -4.26
C CYS A 165 25.68 -10.80 -4.55
N GLY A 166 25.95 -12.00 -3.99
CA GLY A 166 27.20 -12.75 -4.20
C GLY A 166 28.47 -12.07 -3.69
N LEU A 167 28.40 -11.32 -2.58
CA LEU A 167 29.56 -10.61 -2.03
C LEU A 167 30.55 -11.59 -1.38
N SER A 168 31.78 -11.63 -1.90
CA SER A 168 32.87 -12.49 -1.37
C SER A 168 33.48 -11.98 -0.07
N GLY A 169 33.48 -10.66 0.15
CA GLY A 169 34.09 -10.01 1.33
C GLY A 169 33.18 -9.88 2.56
N GLY A 170 31.97 -10.44 2.54
CA GLY A 170 31.00 -10.32 3.63
C GLY A 170 30.22 -8.98 3.63
N PRO A 171 29.61 -8.60 4.77
CA PRO A 171 28.87 -7.34 4.89
C PRO A 171 29.75 -6.12 4.64
N THR A 172 29.20 -5.12 3.94
CA THR A 172 29.92 -3.88 3.60
C THR A 172 29.04 -2.65 3.78
N ASN A 173 29.67 -1.50 4.03
CA ASN A 173 29.03 -0.19 4.05
C ASN A 173 29.22 0.59 2.74
N ASP A 174 29.98 0.05 1.78
CA ASP A 174 30.18 0.70 0.48
C ASP A 174 29.19 0.15 -0.56
N ILE A 175 28.16 0.92 -0.87
CA ILE A 175 27.17 0.56 -1.89
C ILE A 175 27.79 0.37 -3.27
N ARG A 176 28.89 1.08 -3.59
CA ARG A 176 29.53 0.97 -4.92
C ARG A 176 30.18 -0.39 -5.09
N SER A 177 30.75 -0.95 -4.03
CA SER A 177 31.26 -2.32 -4.03
C SER A 177 30.15 -3.34 -4.30
N VAL A 178 28.99 -3.17 -3.64
CA VAL A 178 27.82 -4.04 -3.89
C VAL A 178 27.32 -3.92 -5.32
N CYS A 179 27.22 -2.70 -5.84
CA CYS A 179 26.75 -2.45 -7.20
C CYS A 179 27.71 -3.01 -8.26
N ARG A 180 29.02 -2.93 -8.03
CA ARG A 180 30.03 -3.52 -8.92
C ARG A 180 29.91 -5.04 -8.97
N GLU A 181 29.74 -5.68 -7.82
CA GLU A 181 29.56 -7.13 -7.76
C GLU A 181 28.29 -7.60 -8.49
N ILE A 182 27.17 -6.89 -8.29
CA ILE A 182 25.93 -7.17 -9.02
C ILE A 182 26.12 -6.94 -10.53
N ALA A 183 26.77 -5.85 -10.93
CA ALA A 183 27.02 -5.56 -12.34
C ALA A 183 27.91 -6.64 -12.98
N PHE A 184 28.94 -7.11 -12.26
CA PHE A 184 29.81 -8.20 -12.69
C PHE A 184 29.01 -9.46 -13.02
N GLN A 185 28.17 -9.90 -12.09
CA GLN A 185 27.32 -11.09 -12.25
C GLN A 185 26.29 -10.97 -13.38
N LEU A 186 25.79 -9.76 -13.67
CA LEU A 186 24.84 -9.55 -14.76
C LEU A 186 25.52 -9.62 -16.14
N THR A 187 26.78 -9.20 -16.24
CA THR A 187 27.49 -9.15 -17.51
C THR A 187 28.18 -10.46 -17.89
N ASN A 188 28.51 -11.32 -16.91
CA ASN A 188 29.26 -12.57 -17.11
C ASN A 188 30.57 -12.39 -17.92
N ASP A 189 31.13 -11.18 -17.94
CA ASP A 189 32.33 -10.84 -18.71
C ASP A 189 33.50 -10.54 -17.75
N PRO A 190 34.43 -11.49 -17.56
CA PRO A 190 35.57 -11.31 -16.66
C PRO A 190 36.61 -10.30 -17.18
N CYS A 191 36.52 -9.90 -18.45
CA CYS A 191 37.46 -8.99 -19.10
C CYS A 191 37.00 -7.53 -19.07
N ARG A 192 35.79 -7.25 -18.58
CA ARG A 192 35.26 -5.90 -18.50
C ARG A 192 35.89 -5.18 -17.32
N ASP A 193 36.58 -4.07 -17.61
CA ASP A 193 37.33 -3.32 -16.60
C ASP A 193 36.42 -2.95 -15.41
N SER A 194 36.80 -3.38 -14.20
CA SER A 194 36.00 -3.23 -12.98
C SER A 194 35.68 -1.76 -12.66
N GLY A 195 36.51 -0.83 -13.16
CA GLY A 195 36.32 0.62 -13.06
C GLY A 195 35.32 1.21 -14.05
N ALA A 196 34.99 0.51 -15.14
CA ALA A 196 34.05 0.93 -16.18
C ALA A 196 32.67 0.24 -16.08
N MET A 197 32.46 -0.59 -15.05
CA MET A 197 31.19 -1.26 -14.83
C MET A 197 30.09 -0.25 -14.51
N ASP A 198 28.91 -0.46 -15.09
CA ASP A 198 27.77 0.42 -14.86
C ASP A 198 27.21 0.25 -13.44
N VAL A 199 27.78 1.02 -12.52
CA VAL A 199 27.36 1.12 -11.12
C VAL A 199 25.88 1.47 -11.00
N LEU A 200 25.32 2.22 -11.97
CA LEU A 200 23.91 2.60 -11.97
C LEU A 200 23.01 1.39 -12.25
N SER A 201 23.40 0.51 -13.18
CA SER A 201 22.71 -0.76 -13.42
C SER A 201 22.76 -1.69 -12.21
N GLY A 202 23.89 -1.72 -11.50
CA GLY A 202 24.02 -2.40 -10.21
C GLY A 202 23.03 -1.85 -9.17
N ALA A 203 22.98 -0.53 -9.00
CA ALA A 203 22.06 0.13 -8.06
C ALA A 203 20.60 -0.15 -8.39
N ARG A 204 20.20 -0.04 -9.67
CA ARG A 204 18.84 -0.36 -10.13
C ARG A 204 18.46 -1.82 -9.83
N THR A 205 19.40 -2.74 -9.98
CA THR A 205 19.18 -4.16 -9.69
C THR A 205 19.08 -4.42 -8.19
N PHE A 206 19.93 -3.79 -7.39
CA PHE A 206 19.84 -3.82 -5.93
C PHE A 206 18.48 -3.32 -5.43
N LEU A 207 18.00 -2.18 -5.95
CA LEU A 207 16.67 -1.66 -5.64
C LEU A 207 15.55 -2.64 -6.01
N LYS A 208 15.67 -3.35 -7.14
CA LYS A 208 14.72 -4.41 -7.52
C LYS A 208 14.74 -5.56 -6.53
N PHE A 209 15.92 -6.03 -6.11
CA PHE A 209 16.04 -7.10 -5.10
C PHE A 209 15.38 -6.69 -3.78
N TYR A 210 15.62 -5.45 -3.33
CA TYR A 210 15.00 -4.91 -2.13
C TYR A 210 13.47 -4.87 -2.24
N ARG A 211 12.93 -4.27 -3.31
CA ARG A 211 11.47 -4.11 -3.50
C ARG A 211 10.73 -5.43 -3.68
N ASN A 212 11.42 -6.45 -4.19
CA ASN A 212 10.89 -7.81 -4.29
C ASN A 212 10.99 -8.59 -2.96
N GLY A 213 11.59 -8.02 -1.92
CA GLY A 213 11.77 -8.65 -0.62
C GLY A 213 12.84 -9.75 -0.59
N LEU A 214 13.73 -9.79 -1.60
CA LEU A 214 14.80 -10.78 -1.68
C LEU A 214 15.89 -10.54 -0.63
N LEU A 215 16.08 -9.28 -0.22
CA LEU A 215 17.07 -8.89 0.79
C LEU A 215 16.56 -9.07 2.23
N GLY A 216 15.39 -9.68 2.41
CA GLY A 216 14.71 -9.86 3.69
C GLY A 216 13.42 -9.06 3.82
N ARG A 217 12.67 -9.30 4.89
CA ARG A 217 11.45 -8.55 5.24
C ARG A 217 11.79 -7.55 6.32
N TYR A 218 11.64 -6.27 6.01
CA TYR A 218 12.01 -5.18 6.92
C TYR A 218 10.99 -4.04 6.86
N CYS A 219 10.59 -3.55 8.03
CA CYS A 219 9.75 -2.36 8.14
C CYS A 219 10.66 -1.13 8.26
N LEU A 220 10.50 -0.16 7.35
CA LEU A 220 11.28 1.08 7.39
C LEU A 220 10.82 2.05 8.47
N ASP A 221 9.61 1.88 8.98
CA ASP A 221 9.06 2.73 10.03
C ASP A 221 9.29 2.12 11.40
N ALA A 222 9.71 2.97 12.34
CA ALA A 222 9.72 2.63 13.74
C ALA A 222 8.27 2.58 14.22
N LEU A 223 7.97 1.61 15.08
CA LEU A 223 6.71 1.65 15.81
C LEU A 223 6.79 2.80 16.81
N PRO A 224 5.74 3.61 16.93
CA PRO A 224 5.74 4.72 17.88
C PRO A 224 5.89 4.17 19.31
N SER A 225 6.68 4.85 20.11
CA SER A 225 6.75 4.62 21.55
C SER A 225 5.43 4.98 22.23
N GLU A 226 5.19 4.50 23.45
CA GLU A 226 3.97 4.83 24.22
C GLU A 226 3.77 6.34 24.38
N GLY A 227 4.86 7.10 24.59
CA GLY A 227 4.81 8.57 24.67
C GLY A 227 4.44 9.24 23.34
N GLU A 228 4.92 8.71 22.21
CA GLU A 228 4.53 9.20 20.88
C GLU A 228 3.07 8.86 20.54
N LEU A 229 2.59 7.68 20.96
CA LEU A 229 1.19 7.29 20.82
C LEU A 229 0.26 8.26 21.55
N SER A 230 0.61 8.68 22.76
CA SER A 230 -0.15 9.71 23.49
C SER A 230 -0.20 11.01 22.69
N ARG A 231 0.95 11.48 22.21
CA ARG A 231 1.04 12.71 21.39
C ARG A 231 0.24 12.61 20.08
N TYR A 232 0.22 11.45 19.42
CA TYR A 232 -0.59 11.24 18.22
C TYR A 232 -2.09 11.32 18.53
N ASN A 233 -2.53 10.78 19.67
CA ASN A 233 -3.94 10.91 20.09
C ASN A 233 -4.29 12.39 20.32
N ASP A 234 -3.41 13.15 20.97
CA ASP A 234 -3.63 14.58 21.22
C ASP A 234 -3.71 15.38 19.91
N LEU A 235 -2.83 15.09 18.93
CA LEU A 235 -2.87 15.72 17.60
C LEU A 235 -4.11 15.38 16.79
N VAL A 236 -4.67 14.18 16.93
CA VAL A 236 -5.94 13.79 16.27
C VAL A 236 -7.11 14.55 16.90
N GLU A 237 -7.07 14.82 18.20
CA GLU A 237 -8.06 15.67 18.87
C GLU A 237 -7.95 17.14 18.44
N GLU A 238 -6.75 17.64 18.14
CA GLU A 238 -6.53 19.01 17.65
C GLU A 238 -6.80 19.21 16.14
N ALA A 239 -6.59 18.17 15.31
CA ALA A 239 -6.56 18.29 13.85
C ALA A 239 -7.95 18.37 13.18
N GLU A 240 -9.03 18.03 13.87
CA GLU A 240 -10.39 18.28 13.38
C GLU A 240 -10.97 19.50 14.11
N PRO A 241 -10.85 20.73 13.55
CA PRO A 241 -11.80 21.76 13.93
C PRO A 241 -13.19 21.16 13.69
N PRO A 242 -14.17 21.33 14.60
CA PRO A 242 -15.54 21.00 14.25
C PRO A 242 -15.80 21.70 12.92
N GLY A 243 -16.18 20.95 11.90
CA GLY A 243 -16.60 21.57 10.64
C GLY A 243 -17.68 22.61 10.95
N PRO A 244 -18.10 23.43 9.97
CA PRO A 244 -19.21 24.39 10.18
C PRO A 244 -20.54 23.75 10.66
N TRP A 245 -20.56 22.43 10.84
CA TRP A 245 -21.67 21.58 11.25
C TRP A 245 -21.54 21.03 12.69
N GLY A 246 -20.54 21.47 13.48
CA GLY A 246 -20.40 21.07 14.88
C GLY A 246 -19.68 19.71 15.09
N PRO A 247 -19.57 19.23 16.34
CA PRO A 247 -18.83 18.00 16.68
C PRO A 247 -19.41 16.76 15.99
N ASN A 248 -18.56 15.76 15.78
CA ASN A 248 -18.82 14.50 15.05
C ASN A 248 -19.75 13.53 15.83
N ALA A 249 -20.77 14.04 16.51
CA ALA A 249 -21.86 13.28 17.07
C ALA A 249 -23.06 13.47 16.13
N TYR A 250 -23.34 12.46 15.29
CA TYR A 250 -24.70 12.35 14.76
C TYR A 250 -25.63 12.27 15.98
N PRO A 251 -26.63 13.16 16.13
CA PRO A 251 -27.60 13.02 17.20
C PRO A 251 -28.35 11.72 16.96
N LEU A 252 -27.96 10.67 17.69
CA LEU A 252 -28.61 9.37 17.60
C LEU A 252 -29.92 9.31 18.39
N ASP A 253 -30.33 10.37 19.10
CA ASP A 253 -31.56 10.35 19.91
C ASP A 253 -32.32 11.69 19.98
N GLU A 254 -32.71 12.26 18.84
CA GLU A 254 -33.76 13.32 18.83
C GLU A 254 -35.13 12.84 18.32
N ARG A 255 -35.26 11.57 17.90
CA ARG A 255 -36.57 11.00 17.53
C ARG A 255 -37.44 10.60 18.72
N ALA A 256 -36.87 10.50 19.93
CA ALA A 256 -37.66 10.25 21.13
C ALA A 256 -38.41 11.51 21.63
N ALA A 257 -37.99 12.71 21.22
CA ALA A 257 -38.58 13.96 21.72
C ALA A 257 -39.71 14.54 20.84
N ILE A 258 -39.84 14.10 19.59
CA ILE A 258 -40.83 14.68 18.65
C ILE A 258 -42.19 13.94 18.71
N LEU A 259 -42.26 12.75 19.31
CA LEU A 259 -43.51 11.98 19.42
C LEU A 259 -44.32 12.24 20.70
N THR A 260 -43.88 13.14 21.60
CA THR A 260 -44.59 13.48 22.85
C THR A 260 -45.23 14.87 22.86
N SER A 261 -45.28 15.59 21.73
CA SER A 261 -45.92 16.92 21.63
C SER A 261 -47.22 16.93 20.81
N TYR A 262 -47.73 15.76 20.42
CA TYR A 262 -49.07 15.61 19.84
C TYR A 262 -49.89 14.63 20.68
N SER A 263 -50.32 15.09 21.86
CA SER A 263 -51.44 14.56 22.64
C SER A 263 -52.10 15.71 23.38
#